data_AF-A0A0G2EQP4-F1
#
_entry.id   AF-A0A0G2EQP4-F1
#
_cell.length_a   1.000
_cell.length_b   1.000
_cell.length_c   1.000
_cell.angle_alpha   90.00
_cell.angle_beta   90.00
_cell.angle_gamma   90.00
#
_symmetry.space_group_name_H-M   'P 1'
#
loop_
_entity.id
_entity.type
_entity.pdbx_description
1 polymer ?
#
loop_
_entity_poly.entity_id
_entity_poly.type
_entity_poly.pdbx_seq_one_letter_code
_entity_poly.pdbx_strand_id
1 'polypeptide(L)'
;MEPSFVSDGIPPLVAAQKPEAALDNLPQRDDEARESMESAQYSTSIQEPAAPDVEDLPSESDIYPEGGFQAWLCVAGSFLFLLPSYGFMQTAGTVQSYLETHQLSHYTTRDVGWIPSIYTFLGLFLGIQIGPLFDRYGPRILGITGSVIYIAQFFLLAQCKVYWQFVLCLGILGGIGAAFHSTIAMAIVSNWFLRRRGLATGIAMGGSACGGVIFPILLRSLYPKLGFTWAMRVVAFIATGVLILGNLCIRTNPRLRQHHEPNNSSNTLTQTISPLTTSSTHHRPQQSTKPKPKSKGLISFSAFTSLPFTLITISLFALEFIIFGATGILPTYATYAGFPTNSGFNLIAIMNGASFFGRSLPGLAGDYFGHFNVLLLMIVFTLISMVAVWIPFGATNLIALYIFSALWGPIIINMNV
;
A
#
# COMPACT_ATOMS: atom_id res chain seq x y z
N MET A 1 -56.50 46.07 6.63
CA MET A 1 -56.21 47.50 6.86
C MET A 1 -54.75 47.74 6.54
N GLU A 2 -54.50 48.37 5.39
CA GLU A 2 -53.39 49.32 5.15
C GLU A 2 -53.64 50.62 5.98
N PRO A 3 -52.79 51.70 5.99
CA PRO A 3 -51.67 52.09 5.09
C PRO A 3 -50.38 52.54 5.87
N SER A 4 -49.34 53.26 5.37
CA SER A 4 -48.95 53.87 4.07
C SER A 4 -47.41 54.04 3.98
N PHE A 5 -46.89 54.53 2.83
CA PHE A 5 -45.48 54.90 2.54
C PHE A 5 -45.24 56.44 2.51
N VAL A 6 -43.99 56.86 2.17
CA VAL A 6 -43.47 58.14 1.57
C VAL A 6 -42.40 58.83 2.45
N SER A 7 -41.32 59.49 1.99
CA SER A 7 -40.37 59.47 0.84
C SER A 7 -39.48 60.76 0.93
N ASP A 8 -38.43 60.85 0.10
CA ASP A 8 -37.65 62.07 -0.28
C ASP A 8 -36.55 62.56 0.71
N GLY A 9 -35.38 63.11 0.30
CA GLY A 9 -34.77 63.32 -1.03
C GLY A 9 -33.43 64.11 -0.91
N ILE A 10 -32.48 63.97 -1.86
CA ILE A 10 -31.12 64.59 -1.84
C ILE A 10 -31.05 65.83 -2.76
N PRO A 11 -30.37 66.93 -2.37
CA PRO A 11 -29.34 67.57 -3.25
C PRO A 11 -28.18 68.26 -2.46
N PRO A 12 -27.19 68.96 -3.08
CA PRO A 12 -26.21 68.47 -4.05
C PRO A 12 -24.74 68.88 -3.70
N LEU A 13 -23.78 68.55 -4.59
CA LEU A 13 -22.35 68.94 -4.52
C LEU A 13 -22.09 70.44 -4.80
N VAL A 14 -21.15 71.05 -4.08
CA VAL A 14 -20.44 72.29 -4.47
C VAL A 14 -18.95 72.15 -4.11
N ALA A 15 -18.07 72.69 -4.96
CA ALA A 15 -16.62 72.53 -4.88
C ALA A 15 -15.87 73.83 -4.48
N ALA A 16 -14.58 73.65 -4.16
CA ALA A 16 -13.50 74.64 -4.11
C ALA A 16 -13.49 75.70 -2.99
N GLN A 17 -12.47 75.62 -2.13
CA GLN A 17 -11.45 76.68 -2.02
C GLN A 17 -10.17 76.19 -1.29
N LYS A 18 -9.01 76.46 -1.90
CA LYS A 18 -7.66 76.31 -1.32
C LYS A 18 -7.17 77.71 -0.96
N PRO A 19 -6.56 77.92 0.22
CA PRO A 19 -5.63 79.01 0.44
C PRO A 19 -4.21 78.48 0.65
N GLU A 20 -3.32 78.77 -0.30
CA GLU A 20 -1.89 78.86 -0.05
C GLU A 20 -1.59 80.18 0.67
N ALA A 21 -0.95 80.12 1.84
CA ALA A 21 -0.04 81.17 2.36
C ALA A 21 0.52 80.76 3.74
N ALA A 22 1.70 80.11 3.76
CA ALA A 22 2.70 80.15 4.84
C ALA A 22 3.84 79.14 4.56
N LEU A 23 4.52 79.26 3.42
CA LEU A 23 5.92 78.84 3.38
C LEU A 23 6.75 80.03 3.89
N ASP A 24 7.36 79.88 5.06
CA ASP A 24 8.72 80.35 5.30
C ASP A 24 9.26 79.76 6.62
N ASN A 25 10.53 79.37 6.60
CA ASN A 25 11.32 78.84 7.73
C ASN A 25 11.06 77.36 8.15
N LEU A 26 11.47 76.42 7.29
CA LEU A 26 12.10 75.16 7.73
C LEU A 26 13.43 74.96 6.99
N PRO A 27 14.47 74.41 7.63
CA PRO A 27 15.84 74.39 7.09
C PRO A 27 16.04 73.33 5.99
N GLN A 28 16.88 73.65 5.00
CA GLN A 28 17.31 72.76 3.91
C GLN A 28 18.23 71.63 4.42
N ARG A 29 17.68 70.64 5.12
CA ARG A 29 18.46 69.51 5.67
C ARG A 29 17.93 68.12 5.29
N ASP A 30 16.88 68.07 4.47
CA ASP A 30 16.23 66.80 4.08
C ASP A 30 16.54 66.36 2.64
N ASP A 31 17.17 67.19 1.81
CA ASP A 31 17.40 66.87 0.39
C ASP A 31 18.57 65.89 0.18
N GLU A 32 19.73 66.09 0.85
CA GLU A 32 20.84 65.11 0.85
C GLU A 32 20.42 63.77 1.48
N ALA A 33 19.50 63.79 2.46
CA ALA A 33 18.94 62.58 3.07
C ALA A 33 17.99 61.83 2.11
N ARG A 34 17.34 62.53 1.18
CA ARG A 34 16.43 61.93 0.19
C ARG A 34 17.18 61.39 -1.02
N GLU A 35 18.20 62.09 -1.54
CA GLU A 35 19.05 61.54 -2.61
C GLU A 35 19.87 60.32 -2.15
N SER A 36 20.34 60.31 -0.89
CA SER A 36 21.00 59.13 -0.31
C SER A 36 20.03 57.96 -0.02
N MET A 37 18.73 58.23 0.21
CA MET A 37 17.71 57.18 0.28
C MET A 37 17.31 56.65 -1.11
N GLU A 38 17.09 57.49 -2.13
CA GLU A 38 16.73 57.02 -3.47
C GLU A 38 17.87 56.22 -4.14
N SER A 39 19.12 56.64 -3.97
CA SER A 39 20.28 55.89 -4.49
C SER A 39 20.53 54.55 -3.75
N ALA A 40 20.22 54.48 -2.44
CA ALA A 40 20.26 53.23 -1.69
C ALA A 40 19.10 52.28 -2.05
N GLN A 41 17.95 52.81 -2.47
CA GLN A 41 16.75 52.02 -2.75
C GLN A 41 16.71 51.44 -4.19
N TYR A 42 17.56 51.95 -5.11
CA TYR A 42 17.71 51.40 -6.47
C TYR A 42 18.74 50.26 -6.59
N SER A 43 19.59 50.04 -5.58
CA SER A 43 20.77 49.14 -5.66
C SER A 43 20.64 47.83 -4.88
N THR A 44 19.47 47.52 -4.32
CA THR A 44 19.17 46.19 -3.75
C THR A 44 17.98 45.55 -4.47
N SER A 45 18.21 45.10 -5.70
CA SER A 45 17.45 43.96 -6.20
C SER A 45 17.78 42.77 -5.29
N ILE A 46 16.87 42.43 -4.38
CA ILE A 46 16.87 41.06 -3.84
C ILE A 46 16.60 40.20 -5.07
N GLN A 47 17.68 39.58 -5.57
CA GLN A 47 17.57 38.54 -6.56
C GLN A 47 16.88 37.38 -5.86
N GLU A 48 15.55 37.34 -6.01
CA GLU A 48 14.72 36.20 -5.65
C GLU A 48 15.44 34.98 -6.20
N PRO A 49 15.82 34.00 -5.34
CA PRO A 49 16.66 32.90 -5.78
C PRO A 49 15.91 32.23 -6.91
N ALA A 50 16.54 32.21 -8.10
CA ALA A 50 15.89 31.77 -9.32
C ALA A 50 15.15 30.47 -9.03
N ALA A 51 13.84 30.46 -9.28
CA ALA A 51 13.08 29.22 -9.22
C ALA A 51 13.85 28.22 -10.09
N PRO A 52 14.26 27.05 -9.54
CA PRO A 52 15.16 26.16 -10.23
C PRO A 52 14.56 25.86 -11.61
N ASP A 53 15.38 26.03 -12.66
CA ASP A 53 14.93 25.88 -14.03
C ASP A 53 14.17 24.56 -14.16
N VAL A 54 12.97 24.61 -14.75
CA VAL A 54 12.04 23.47 -14.78
C VAL A 54 12.64 22.27 -15.52
N GLU A 55 13.72 22.48 -16.27
CA GLU A 55 14.52 21.47 -16.96
C GLU A 55 15.43 20.62 -16.04
N ASP A 56 15.71 21.07 -14.80
CA ASP A 56 16.60 20.38 -13.84
C ASP A 56 15.86 19.43 -12.88
N LEU A 57 14.52 19.32 -12.98
CA LEU A 57 13.75 18.30 -12.27
C LEU A 57 13.90 16.95 -12.99
N PRO A 58 14.41 15.89 -12.33
CA PRO A 58 14.60 14.59 -12.98
C PRO A 58 13.26 14.05 -13.49
N SER A 59 13.23 13.59 -14.74
CA SER A 59 12.00 13.10 -15.35
C SER A 59 11.45 11.89 -14.59
N GLU A 60 10.14 11.65 -14.61
CA GLU A 60 9.56 10.47 -13.94
C GLU A 60 10.19 9.16 -14.44
N SER A 61 10.59 9.11 -15.72
CA SER A 61 11.34 8.02 -16.35
C SER A 61 12.77 7.84 -15.83
N ASP A 62 13.41 8.88 -15.30
CA ASP A 62 14.70 8.77 -14.65
C ASP A 62 14.55 8.11 -13.28
N ILE A 63 13.51 8.47 -12.51
CA ILE A 63 13.26 7.93 -11.17
C ILE A 63 12.77 6.46 -11.24
N TYR A 64 11.84 6.17 -12.16
CA TYR A 64 11.21 4.88 -12.33
C TYR A 64 11.62 4.23 -13.67
N PRO A 65 12.63 3.35 -13.69
CA PRO A 65 13.08 2.65 -14.90
C PRO A 65 12.11 1.51 -15.26
N GLU A 66 10.90 1.87 -15.67
CA GLU A 66 9.85 0.93 -16.06
C GLU A 66 10.28 0.03 -17.22
N GLY A 67 9.78 -1.20 -17.24
CA GLY A 67 9.97 -2.13 -18.37
C GLY A 67 11.35 -2.78 -18.47
N GLY A 68 12.36 -2.31 -17.73
CA GLY A 68 13.68 -2.95 -17.68
C GLY A 68 13.63 -4.36 -17.07
N PHE A 69 14.58 -5.22 -17.47
CA PHE A 69 14.66 -6.61 -16.95
C PHE A 69 14.71 -6.66 -15.41
N GLN A 70 15.39 -5.71 -14.75
CA GLN A 70 15.44 -5.65 -13.29
C GLN A 70 14.08 -5.34 -12.65
N ALA A 71 13.25 -4.49 -13.29
CA ALA A 71 11.91 -4.16 -12.81
C ALA A 71 10.99 -5.39 -12.88
N TRP A 72 11.00 -6.11 -14.01
CA TRP A 72 10.24 -7.34 -14.19
C TRP A 72 10.75 -8.50 -13.32
N LEU A 73 12.07 -8.59 -13.09
CA LEU A 73 12.64 -9.55 -12.13
C LEU A 73 12.16 -9.26 -10.71
N CYS A 74 12.04 -7.98 -10.32
CA CYS A 74 11.44 -7.59 -9.05
C CYS A 74 9.96 -7.97 -8.95
N VAL A 75 9.16 -7.80 -10.02
CA VAL A 75 7.75 -8.27 -10.07
C VAL A 75 7.67 -9.79 -9.90
N ALA A 76 8.58 -10.55 -10.53
CA ALA A 76 8.67 -12.00 -10.30
C ALA A 76 9.09 -12.35 -8.86
N GLY A 77 9.98 -11.56 -8.24
CA GLY A 77 10.30 -11.68 -6.81
C GLY A 77 9.09 -11.46 -5.91
N SER A 78 8.32 -10.40 -6.17
CA SER A 78 7.07 -10.09 -5.46
C SER A 78 6.02 -11.20 -5.64
N PHE A 79 5.87 -11.74 -6.86
CA PHE A 79 5.02 -12.91 -7.12
C PHE A 79 5.40 -14.11 -6.23
N LEU A 80 6.71 -14.43 -6.16
CA LEU A 80 7.23 -15.53 -5.37
C LEU A 80 7.11 -15.28 -3.84
N PHE A 81 7.02 -14.03 -3.39
CA PHE A 81 6.70 -13.71 -1.99
C PHE A 81 5.20 -13.81 -1.68
N LEU A 82 4.34 -13.38 -2.61
CA LEU A 82 2.88 -13.38 -2.45
C LEU A 82 2.26 -14.79 -2.58
N LEU A 83 2.93 -15.70 -3.30
CA LEU A 83 2.51 -17.10 -3.46
C LEU A 83 2.44 -17.87 -2.14
N PRO A 84 3.51 -18.01 -1.33
CA PRO A 84 3.45 -18.72 -0.06
C PRO A 84 2.71 -17.94 1.02
N SER A 85 2.75 -16.60 1.03
CA SER A 85 2.14 -15.78 2.09
C SER A 85 0.62 -15.73 2.00
N TYR A 86 0.07 -14.96 1.06
CA TYR A 86 -1.39 -14.87 0.87
C TYR A 86 -2.00 -16.17 0.32
N GLY A 87 -1.27 -16.96 -0.47
CA GLY A 87 -1.77 -18.25 -0.93
C GLY A 87 -2.02 -19.23 0.21
N PHE A 88 -1.17 -19.24 1.24
CA PHE A 88 -1.43 -20.01 2.45
C PHE A 88 -2.49 -19.37 3.36
N MET A 89 -2.63 -18.03 3.35
CA MET A 89 -3.74 -17.34 4.01
C MET A 89 -5.11 -17.80 3.47
N GLN A 90 -5.27 -17.91 2.15
CA GLN A 90 -6.46 -18.52 1.52
C GLN A 90 -6.65 -20.01 1.89
N THR A 91 -5.59 -20.68 2.36
CA THR A 91 -5.60 -22.10 2.75
C THR A 91 -5.95 -22.29 4.23
N ALA A 92 -5.97 -21.23 5.03
CA ALA A 92 -6.10 -21.31 6.49
C ALA A 92 -7.39 -22.06 6.94
N GLY A 93 -8.50 -21.94 6.19
CA GLY A 93 -9.72 -22.72 6.44
C GLY A 93 -9.56 -24.24 6.23
N THR A 94 -8.71 -24.67 5.29
CA THR A 94 -8.37 -26.09 5.09
C THR A 94 -7.52 -26.63 6.25
N VAL A 95 -6.69 -25.77 6.86
CA VAL A 95 -5.95 -26.11 8.08
C VAL A 95 -6.90 -26.20 9.27
N GLN A 96 -7.76 -25.19 9.47
CA GLN A 96 -8.79 -25.17 10.52
C GLN A 96 -9.67 -26.43 10.50
N SER A 97 -10.26 -26.77 9.36
CA SER A 97 -11.13 -27.95 9.22
C SER A 97 -10.42 -29.28 9.56
N TYR A 98 -9.12 -29.38 9.25
CA TYR A 98 -8.33 -30.54 9.68
C TYR A 98 -8.11 -30.55 11.20
N LEU A 99 -7.77 -29.40 11.80
CA LEU A 99 -7.55 -29.30 13.24
C LEU A 99 -8.84 -29.62 14.04
N GLU A 100 -9.99 -29.12 13.59
CA GLU A 100 -11.32 -29.40 14.19
C GLU A 100 -11.70 -30.87 14.15
N THR A 101 -11.17 -31.65 13.21
CA THR A 101 -11.45 -33.10 13.09
C THR A 101 -10.38 -33.98 13.73
N HIS A 102 -9.23 -33.40 14.11
CA HIS A 102 -8.06 -34.14 14.62
C HIS A 102 -7.56 -33.54 15.95
N GLN A 103 -6.49 -32.72 15.94
CA GLN A 103 -5.79 -32.29 17.17
C GLN A 103 -6.64 -31.42 18.11
N LEU A 104 -7.62 -30.69 17.58
CA LEU A 104 -8.46 -29.74 18.32
C LEU A 104 -9.94 -30.15 18.32
N SER A 105 -10.24 -31.43 18.10
CA SER A 105 -11.61 -31.99 18.08
C SER A 105 -12.41 -31.82 19.38
N HIS A 106 -11.75 -31.49 20.50
CA HIS A 106 -12.40 -31.14 21.76
C HIS A 106 -12.79 -29.66 21.89
N TYR A 107 -12.40 -28.80 20.96
CA TYR A 107 -12.70 -27.36 20.94
C TYR A 107 -13.87 -27.06 20.00
N THR A 108 -14.58 -25.95 20.24
CA THR A 108 -15.63 -25.52 19.31
C THR A 108 -15.03 -24.89 18.05
N THR A 109 -15.73 -24.99 16.91
CA THR A 109 -15.37 -24.30 15.65
C THR A 109 -15.13 -22.80 15.85
N ARG A 110 -15.87 -22.16 16.78
CA ARG A 110 -15.68 -20.75 17.15
C ARG A 110 -14.32 -20.50 17.81
N ASP A 111 -13.85 -21.43 18.63
CA ASP A 111 -12.56 -21.30 19.33
C ASP A 111 -11.40 -21.59 18.39
N VAL A 112 -11.49 -22.65 17.57
CA VAL A 112 -10.44 -22.98 16.57
C VAL A 112 -10.34 -21.88 15.51
N GLY A 113 -11.47 -21.26 15.12
CA GLY A 113 -11.52 -20.15 14.17
C GLY A 113 -10.73 -18.90 14.57
N TRP A 114 -10.43 -18.69 15.86
CA TRP A 114 -9.56 -17.58 16.28
C TRP A 114 -8.12 -17.70 15.75
N ILE A 115 -7.61 -18.91 15.54
CA ILE A 115 -6.24 -19.14 15.06
C ILE A 115 -6.03 -18.52 13.66
N PRO A 116 -6.82 -18.87 12.61
CA PRO A 116 -6.69 -18.24 11.30
C PRO A 116 -7.14 -16.77 11.31
N SER A 117 -8.07 -16.35 12.18
CA SER A 117 -8.44 -14.94 12.30
C SER A 117 -7.27 -14.07 12.80
N ILE A 118 -6.52 -14.52 13.82
CA ILE A 118 -5.32 -13.83 14.31
C ILE A 118 -4.24 -13.81 13.22
N TYR A 119 -4.07 -14.90 12.48
CA TYR A 119 -3.13 -15.00 11.36
C TYR A 119 -3.42 -13.93 10.29
N THR A 120 -4.66 -13.86 9.78
CA THR A 120 -5.07 -12.88 8.77
C THR A 120 -5.00 -11.45 9.32
N PHE A 121 -5.48 -11.21 10.55
CA PHE A 121 -5.45 -9.90 11.17
C PHE A 121 -4.03 -9.34 11.27
N LEU A 122 -3.09 -10.10 11.84
CA LEU A 122 -1.69 -9.65 11.98
C LEU A 122 -1.00 -9.56 10.62
N GLY A 123 -1.31 -10.46 9.68
CA GLY A 123 -0.82 -10.45 8.30
C GLY A 123 -1.15 -9.19 7.52
N LEU A 124 -2.26 -8.53 7.84
CA LEU A 124 -2.70 -7.26 7.24
C LEU A 124 -2.31 -6.04 8.09
N PHE A 125 -2.55 -6.10 9.40
CA PHE A 125 -2.38 -4.97 10.32
C PHE A 125 -0.92 -4.54 10.52
N LEU A 126 0.01 -5.50 10.59
CA LEU A 126 1.43 -5.20 10.84
C LEU A 126 2.12 -4.53 9.64
N GLY A 127 1.51 -4.59 8.44
CA GLY A 127 2.05 -3.94 7.24
C GLY A 127 2.25 -2.43 7.39
N ILE A 128 1.39 -1.77 8.20
CA ILE A 128 1.50 -0.35 8.55
C ILE A 128 2.85 -0.03 9.22
N GLN A 129 3.38 -0.95 10.05
CA GLN A 129 4.68 -0.75 10.71
C GLN A 129 5.87 -1.22 9.84
N ILE A 130 5.63 -2.16 8.92
CA ILE A 130 6.67 -2.73 8.06
C ILE A 130 7.03 -1.79 6.90
N GLY A 131 6.12 -0.93 6.43
CA GLY A 131 6.41 0.12 5.45
C GLY A 131 7.57 1.05 5.86
N PRO A 132 7.48 1.78 6.99
CA PRO A 132 8.59 2.60 7.49
C PRO A 132 9.88 1.82 7.77
N LEU A 133 9.76 0.52 8.07
CA LEU A 133 10.90 -0.38 8.29
C LEU A 133 11.59 -0.73 6.97
N PHE A 134 10.81 -0.92 5.90
CA PHE A 134 11.26 -1.14 4.53
C PHE A 134 11.97 0.09 3.97
N ASP A 135 11.44 1.29 4.19
CA ASP A 135 12.07 2.54 3.75
C ASP A 135 13.45 2.74 4.41
N ARG A 136 13.60 2.34 5.68
CA ARG A 136 14.84 2.48 6.45
C ARG A 136 15.90 1.42 6.14
N TYR A 137 15.51 0.14 6.05
CA TYR A 137 16.46 -0.98 5.93
C TYR A 137 16.55 -1.56 4.51
N GLY A 138 15.64 -1.17 3.62
CA GLY A 138 15.58 -1.61 2.23
C GLY A 138 15.03 -3.02 2.03
N PRO A 139 14.67 -3.37 0.78
CA PRO A 139 13.92 -4.58 0.46
C PRO A 139 14.65 -5.90 0.78
N ARG A 140 15.98 -5.95 0.61
CA ARG A 140 16.75 -7.21 0.71
C ARG A 140 16.88 -7.72 2.14
N ILE A 141 17.25 -6.84 3.08
CA ILE A 141 17.42 -7.24 4.48
C ILE A 141 16.07 -7.68 5.05
N LEU A 142 15.02 -6.89 4.79
CA LEU A 142 13.68 -7.16 5.26
C LEU A 142 13.07 -8.42 4.61
N GLY A 143 13.36 -8.68 3.33
CA GLY A 143 12.92 -9.88 2.64
C GLY A 143 13.50 -11.15 3.27
N ILE A 144 14.80 -11.15 3.55
CA ILE A 144 15.49 -12.29 4.17
C ILE A 144 14.97 -12.53 5.59
N THR A 145 14.82 -11.49 6.42
CA THR A 145 14.30 -11.66 7.79
C THR A 145 12.85 -12.15 7.80
N GLY A 146 12.00 -11.60 6.93
CA GLY A 146 10.63 -12.09 6.72
C GLY A 146 10.59 -13.55 6.29
N SER A 147 11.45 -13.96 5.35
CA SER A 147 11.53 -15.34 4.89
C SER A 147 12.00 -16.32 5.97
N VAL A 148 12.99 -15.95 6.80
CA VAL A 148 13.42 -16.81 7.92
C VAL A 148 12.27 -17.02 8.91
N ILE A 149 11.56 -15.95 9.29
CA ILE A 149 10.39 -16.01 10.19
C ILE A 149 9.28 -16.89 9.59
N TYR A 150 8.93 -16.65 8.33
CA TYR A 150 7.82 -17.34 7.67
C TYR A 150 8.12 -18.79 7.24
N ILE A 151 9.40 -19.17 7.13
CA ILE A 151 9.80 -20.58 6.97
C ILE A 151 9.76 -21.29 8.33
N ALA A 152 10.28 -20.66 9.38
CA ALA A 152 10.30 -21.21 10.73
C ALA A 152 8.88 -21.53 11.23
N GLN A 153 7.89 -20.69 10.94
CA GLN A 153 6.51 -20.92 11.37
C GLN A 153 5.93 -22.24 10.85
N PHE A 154 6.19 -22.64 9.60
CA PHE A 154 5.70 -23.93 9.06
C PHE A 154 6.37 -25.15 9.73
N PHE A 155 7.67 -25.08 10.00
CA PHE A 155 8.38 -26.17 10.68
C PHE A 155 7.95 -26.32 12.15
N LEU A 156 7.69 -25.20 12.83
CA LEU A 156 7.14 -25.20 14.19
C LEU A 156 5.67 -25.67 14.19
N LEU A 157 4.85 -25.18 13.25
CA LEU A 157 3.45 -25.58 13.08
C LEU A 157 3.32 -27.10 12.89
N ALA A 158 4.24 -27.73 12.14
CA ALA A 158 4.29 -29.18 11.97
C ALA A 158 4.48 -29.98 13.27
N GLN A 159 4.96 -29.36 14.36
CA GLN A 159 5.13 -29.97 15.67
C GLN A 159 4.02 -29.62 16.67
N CYS A 160 3.10 -28.72 16.32
CA CYS A 160 2.01 -28.30 17.22
C CYS A 160 1.01 -29.45 17.47
N LYS A 161 0.61 -29.58 18.75
CA LYS A 161 -0.36 -30.58 19.23
C LYS A 161 -1.50 -29.97 20.04
N VAL A 162 -1.30 -28.82 20.69
CA VAL A 162 -2.30 -28.18 21.57
C VAL A 162 -2.60 -26.75 21.14
N TYR A 163 -3.81 -26.27 21.48
CA TYR A 163 -4.40 -25.02 20.98
C TYR A 163 -3.45 -23.80 21.00
N TRP A 164 -2.80 -23.51 22.14
CA TRP A 164 -1.93 -22.34 22.27
C TRP A 164 -0.73 -22.37 21.32
N GLN A 165 -0.22 -23.56 20.97
CA GLN A 165 0.89 -23.70 20.03
C GLN A 165 0.47 -23.28 18.63
N PHE A 166 -0.75 -23.62 18.21
CA PHE A 166 -1.31 -23.16 16.94
C PHE A 166 -1.54 -21.65 16.92
N VAL A 167 -2.03 -21.06 18.02
CA VAL A 167 -2.18 -19.60 18.16
C VAL A 167 -0.83 -18.89 18.02
N LEU A 168 0.24 -19.39 18.64
CA LEU A 168 1.57 -18.77 18.51
C LEU A 168 2.20 -19.01 17.13
N CYS A 169 2.18 -20.24 16.61
CA CYS A 169 2.90 -20.58 15.38
C CYS A 169 2.16 -20.12 14.12
N LEU A 170 0.88 -20.46 13.96
CA LEU A 170 0.10 -20.05 12.79
C LEU A 170 -0.44 -18.63 12.94
N GLY A 171 -1.03 -18.31 14.10
CA GLY A 171 -1.61 -17.00 14.37
C GLY A 171 -0.55 -15.89 14.39
N ILE A 172 0.29 -15.87 15.43
CA ILE A 172 1.22 -14.76 15.66
C ILE A 172 2.42 -14.81 14.73
N LEU A 173 3.19 -15.90 14.73
CA LEU A 173 4.44 -16.00 13.97
C LEU A 173 4.18 -16.06 12.45
N GLY A 174 3.16 -16.83 12.04
CA GLY A 174 2.65 -16.82 10.67
C GLY A 174 2.15 -15.44 10.23
N GLY A 175 1.41 -14.73 11.08
CA GLY A 175 0.91 -13.39 10.80
C GLY A 175 2.02 -12.37 10.60
N ILE A 176 3.02 -12.35 11.49
CA ILE A 176 4.21 -11.50 11.36
C ILE A 176 4.94 -11.79 10.04
N GLY A 177 5.25 -13.06 9.74
CA GLY A 177 5.97 -13.41 8.53
C GLY A 177 5.19 -13.10 7.24
N ALA A 178 3.87 -13.31 7.23
CA ALA A 178 3.02 -12.94 6.10
C ALA A 178 2.97 -11.42 5.88
N ALA A 179 2.89 -10.62 6.96
CA ALA A 179 2.91 -9.16 6.88
C ALA A 179 4.23 -8.62 6.31
N PHE A 180 5.36 -9.27 6.63
CA PHE A 180 6.64 -8.94 6.00
C PHE A 180 6.55 -9.17 4.48
N HIS A 181 6.18 -10.37 4.04
CA HIS A 181 6.14 -10.69 2.61
C HIS A 181 5.13 -9.88 1.82
N SER A 182 3.91 -9.68 2.33
CA SER A 182 2.88 -8.88 1.65
C SER A 182 3.35 -7.43 1.45
N THR A 183 3.81 -6.78 2.52
CA THR A 183 4.25 -5.38 2.48
C THR A 183 5.47 -5.18 1.59
N ILE A 184 6.48 -6.04 1.74
CA ILE A 184 7.73 -5.96 0.95
C ILE A 184 7.45 -6.18 -0.53
N ALA A 185 6.63 -7.18 -0.88
CA ALA A 185 6.31 -7.48 -2.27
C ALA A 185 5.60 -6.31 -2.95
N MET A 186 4.64 -5.67 -2.28
CA MET A 186 3.90 -4.53 -2.82
C MET A 186 4.77 -3.27 -2.92
N ALA A 187 5.53 -2.96 -1.87
CA ALA A 187 6.42 -1.79 -1.84
C ALA A 187 7.55 -1.86 -2.88
N ILE A 188 8.02 -3.07 -3.21
CA ILE A 188 8.97 -3.26 -4.32
C ILE A 188 8.34 -2.88 -5.65
N VAL A 189 7.10 -3.29 -5.95
CA VAL A 189 6.46 -2.96 -7.24
C VAL A 189 6.29 -1.44 -7.37
N SER A 190 5.80 -0.75 -6.34
CA SER A 190 5.66 0.71 -6.36
C SER A 190 6.98 1.48 -6.47
N ASN A 191 8.12 0.86 -6.12
CA ASN A 191 9.44 1.50 -6.24
C ASN A 191 10.07 1.37 -7.64
N TRP A 192 9.47 0.56 -8.52
CA TRP A 192 9.97 0.32 -9.89
C TRP A 192 8.95 0.72 -10.98
N PHE A 193 7.66 0.86 -10.64
CA PHE A 193 6.58 1.20 -11.57
C PHE A 193 5.67 2.32 -11.03
N LEU A 194 5.35 3.27 -11.91
CA LEU A 194 4.46 4.41 -11.66
C LEU A 194 3.29 4.43 -12.64
N ARG A 195 3.57 4.32 -13.95
CA ARG A 195 2.60 4.41 -15.06
C ARG A 195 2.03 3.05 -15.47
N ARG A 196 2.78 1.95 -15.29
CA ARG A 196 2.29 0.57 -15.51
C ARG A 196 2.09 -0.20 -14.19
N ARG A 197 1.78 0.54 -13.14
CA ARG A 197 1.74 0.02 -11.77
C ARG A 197 0.56 -0.94 -11.58
N GLY A 198 -0.62 -0.67 -12.15
CA GLY A 198 -1.78 -1.53 -12.06
C GLY A 198 -1.51 -2.93 -12.63
N LEU A 199 -0.92 -3.00 -13.83
CA LEU A 199 -0.48 -4.26 -14.43
C LEU A 199 0.59 -4.97 -13.59
N ALA A 200 1.64 -4.26 -13.17
CA ALA A 200 2.77 -4.85 -12.45
C ALA A 200 2.35 -5.43 -11.09
N THR A 201 1.51 -4.69 -10.36
CA THR A 201 0.93 -5.15 -9.09
C THR A 201 -0.05 -6.30 -9.32
N GLY A 202 -0.91 -6.22 -10.34
CA GLY A 202 -1.82 -7.31 -10.72
C GLY A 202 -1.09 -8.63 -11.01
N ILE A 203 0.02 -8.58 -11.76
CA ILE A 203 0.88 -9.74 -12.01
C ILE A 203 1.50 -10.25 -10.71
N ALA A 204 2.10 -9.38 -9.87
CA ALA A 204 2.68 -9.78 -8.60
C ALA A 204 1.64 -10.46 -7.69
N MET A 205 0.45 -9.86 -7.54
CA MET A 205 -0.66 -10.45 -6.81
C MET A 205 -1.16 -11.76 -7.43
N GLY A 206 -0.92 -12.02 -8.71
CA GLY A 206 -1.14 -13.33 -9.33
C GLY A 206 -0.49 -14.49 -8.57
N GLY A 207 0.63 -14.26 -7.87
CA GLY A 207 1.29 -15.29 -7.06
C GLY A 207 0.38 -15.85 -5.98
N SER A 208 -0.36 -14.98 -5.30
CA SER A 208 -1.35 -15.35 -4.28
C SER A 208 -2.49 -16.21 -4.85
N ALA A 209 -2.91 -16.00 -6.10
CA ALA A 209 -3.93 -16.82 -6.76
C ALA A 209 -3.42 -18.24 -7.00
N CYS A 210 -2.20 -18.36 -7.55
CA CYS A 210 -1.54 -19.65 -7.75
C CYS A 210 -1.36 -20.39 -6.41
N GLY A 211 -0.87 -19.71 -5.37
CA GLY A 211 -0.73 -20.30 -4.04
C GLY A 211 -2.06 -20.76 -3.44
N GLY A 212 -3.11 -19.96 -3.56
CA GLY A 212 -4.47 -20.27 -3.10
C GLY A 212 -5.15 -21.42 -3.86
N VAL A 213 -4.60 -21.88 -4.99
CA VAL A 213 -4.99 -23.14 -5.65
C VAL A 213 -4.05 -24.29 -5.24
N ILE A 214 -2.74 -24.05 -5.21
CA ILE A 214 -1.71 -25.06 -4.93
C ILE A 214 -1.84 -25.62 -3.52
N PHE A 215 -1.86 -24.78 -2.49
CA PHE A 215 -1.77 -25.26 -1.10
C PHE A 215 -3.00 -26.03 -0.60
N PRO A 216 -4.26 -25.64 -0.90
CA PRO A 216 -5.42 -26.43 -0.47
C PRO A 216 -5.47 -27.81 -1.12
N ILE A 217 -5.16 -27.89 -2.43
CA ILE A 217 -5.11 -29.16 -3.18
C ILE A 217 -3.98 -30.04 -2.66
N LEU A 218 -2.80 -29.46 -2.42
CA LEU A 218 -1.65 -30.16 -1.84
C LEU A 218 -1.99 -30.75 -0.47
N LEU A 219 -2.47 -29.93 0.47
CA LEU A 219 -2.80 -30.40 1.82
C LEU A 219 -3.89 -31.47 1.81
N ARG A 220 -4.95 -31.29 1.01
CA ARG A 220 -6.01 -32.30 0.84
C ARG A 220 -5.48 -33.65 0.32
N SER A 221 -4.46 -33.65 -0.53
CA SER A 221 -3.81 -34.88 -1.03
C SER A 221 -2.83 -35.49 -0.02
N LEU A 222 -2.15 -34.67 0.78
CA LEU A 222 -1.12 -35.10 1.72
C LEU A 222 -1.66 -35.54 3.08
N TYR A 223 -2.69 -34.88 3.61
CA TYR A 223 -3.30 -35.22 4.90
C TYR A 223 -3.67 -36.72 5.05
N PRO A 224 -4.38 -37.37 4.11
CA PRO A 224 -4.69 -38.80 4.24
C PRO A 224 -3.50 -39.74 3.99
N LYS A 225 -2.41 -39.26 3.39
CA LYS A 225 -1.25 -40.09 3.01
C LYS A 225 -0.09 -40.02 4.01
N LEU A 226 0.20 -38.83 4.53
CA LEU A 226 1.38 -38.53 5.35
C LEU A 226 1.02 -37.92 6.72
N GLY A 227 -0.25 -37.57 6.95
CA GLY A 227 -0.71 -36.86 8.14
C GLY A 227 -0.23 -35.41 8.20
N PHE A 228 -0.70 -34.70 9.23
CA PHE A 228 -0.48 -33.26 9.42
C PHE A 228 1.00 -32.84 9.43
N THR A 229 1.83 -33.50 10.24
CA THR A 229 3.24 -33.11 10.46
C THR A 229 4.05 -33.15 9.17
N TRP A 230 3.88 -34.18 8.34
CA TRP A 230 4.59 -34.24 7.06
C TRP A 230 3.96 -33.34 6.00
N ALA A 231 2.63 -33.19 5.97
CA ALA A 231 1.98 -32.23 5.08
C ALA A 231 2.50 -30.79 5.31
N MET A 232 2.61 -30.35 6.57
CA MET A 232 3.16 -29.03 6.92
C MET A 232 4.65 -28.90 6.62
N ARG A 233 5.45 -29.97 6.78
CA ARG A 233 6.86 -29.98 6.34
C ARG A 233 7.01 -29.86 4.83
N VAL A 234 6.17 -30.51 4.04
CA VAL A 234 6.18 -30.37 2.56
C VAL A 234 5.84 -28.93 2.15
N VAL A 235 4.85 -28.30 2.80
CA VAL A 235 4.58 -26.86 2.62
C VAL A 235 5.80 -26.01 2.99
N ALA A 236 6.48 -26.31 4.11
CA ALA A 236 7.70 -25.61 4.53
C ALA A 236 8.83 -25.70 3.48
N PHE A 237 9.07 -26.88 2.90
CA PHE A 237 10.09 -27.07 1.86
C PHE A 237 9.76 -26.33 0.56
N ILE A 238 8.48 -26.37 0.13
CA ILE A 238 8.02 -25.62 -1.05
C ILE A 238 8.16 -24.12 -0.82
N ALA A 239 7.69 -23.61 0.33
CA ALA A 239 7.84 -22.21 0.70
C ALA A 239 9.31 -21.80 0.78
N THR A 240 10.20 -22.66 1.30
CA THR A 240 11.65 -22.41 1.35
C THR A 240 12.23 -22.22 -0.05
N GLY A 241 11.99 -23.15 -0.98
CA GLY A 241 12.50 -23.03 -2.36
C GLY A 241 11.99 -21.80 -3.08
N VAL A 242 10.67 -21.53 -2.97
CA VAL A 242 10.01 -20.37 -3.58
C VAL A 242 10.54 -19.04 -3.00
N LEU A 243 10.71 -18.95 -1.68
CA LEU A 243 11.20 -17.74 -1.01
C LEU A 243 12.69 -17.49 -1.23
N ILE A 244 13.52 -18.54 -1.37
CA ILE A 244 14.93 -18.38 -1.77
C ILE A 244 15.00 -17.73 -3.15
N LEU A 245 14.24 -18.25 -4.13
CA LEU A 245 14.17 -17.67 -5.47
C LEU A 245 13.62 -16.22 -5.43
N GLY A 246 12.58 -15.97 -4.64
CA GLY A 246 12.04 -14.62 -4.45
C GLY A 246 13.08 -13.62 -3.93
N ASN A 247 13.86 -13.99 -2.91
CA ASN A 247 14.93 -13.14 -2.36
C ASN A 247 16.06 -12.87 -3.38
N LEU A 248 16.39 -13.84 -4.24
CA LEU A 248 17.41 -13.67 -5.28
C LEU A 248 16.96 -12.69 -6.38
N CYS A 249 15.66 -12.70 -6.72
CA CYS A 249 15.05 -11.80 -7.70
C CYS A 249 15.01 -10.33 -7.24
N ILE A 250 14.92 -10.07 -5.93
CA ILE A 250 14.66 -8.73 -5.38
C ILE A 250 15.87 -7.79 -5.46
N ARG A 251 15.64 -6.61 -6.05
CA ARG A 251 16.63 -5.53 -6.20
C ARG A 251 16.08 -4.21 -5.60
N THR A 252 16.93 -3.51 -4.87
CA THR A 252 16.69 -2.11 -4.47
C THR A 252 16.80 -1.22 -5.70
N ASN A 253 15.84 -0.32 -5.95
CA ASN A 253 16.01 0.76 -6.93
C ASN A 253 17.01 1.79 -6.35
N PRO A 254 18.22 1.98 -6.95
CA PRO A 254 19.19 2.93 -6.43
C PRO A 254 18.77 4.39 -6.66
N ARG A 255 18.02 4.68 -7.73
CA ARG A 255 17.66 6.03 -8.14
C ARG A 255 16.66 6.68 -7.19
N LEU A 256 15.65 5.92 -6.78
CA LEU A 256 14.67 6.35 -5.77
C LEU A 256 15.33 6.64 -4.41
N ARG A 257 16.43 5.95 -4.07
CA ARG A 257 17.18 6.18 -2.83
C ARG A 257 18.02 7.46 -2.90
N GLN A 258 18.68 7.72 -4.04
CA GLN A 258 19.49 8.92 -4.25
C GLN A 258 18.67 10.22 -4.08
N HIS A 259 17.39 10.21 -4.42
CA HIS A 259 16.51 11.36 -4.24
C HIS A 259 16.03 11.56 -2.79
N HIS A 260 16.04 10.51 -1.96
CA HIS A 260 15.64 10.58 -0.54
C HIS A 260 16.79 10.94 0.41
N GLU A 261 18.05 10.66 0.04
CA GLU A 261 19.22 11.15 0.77
C GLU A 261 19.48 12.61 0.37
N PRO A 262 19.29 13.61 1.26
CA PRO A 262 19.53 15.00 0.91
C PRO A 262 21.01 15.19 0.58
N ASN A 263 21.29 15.86 -0.55
CA ASN A 263 22.62 16.03 -1.12
C ASN A 263 23.58 16.83 -0.21
N ASN A 264 24.16 16.16 0.78
CA ASN A 264 25.22 16.67 1.66
C ASN A 264 26.63 16.32 1.12
N SER A 265 26.73 15.71 -0.05
CA SER A 265 27.98 15.18 -0.62
C SER A 265 28.90 16.25 -1.21
N SER A 266 28.40 17.47 -1.41
CA SER A 266 29.11 18.56 -2.10
C SER A 266 30.29 19.18 -1.32
N ASN A 267 30.54 18.77 -0.07
CA ASN A 267 31.52 19.43 0.82
C ASN A 267 32.87 18.70 0.99
N THR A 268 33.12 17.60 0.28
CA THR A 268 34.27 16.70 0.58
C THR A 268 35.36 16.65 -0.51
N LEU A 269 35.35 17.52 -1.54
CA LEU A 269 36.25 17.40 -2.69
C LEU A 269 37.19 18.57 -3.00
N THR A 270 37.23 19.65 -2.20
CA THR A 270 38.11 20.81 -2.47
C THR A 270 38.78 21.41 -1.24
N GLN A 271 39.71 20.69 -0.59
CA GLN A 271 40.80 21.29 0.20
C GLN A 271 42.09 20.45 0.14
N THR A 272 42.79 20.55 -0.98
CA THR A 272 44.18 20.08 -1.16
C THR A 272 44.94 21.15 -1.96
N ILE A 273 46.07 21.66 -1.44
CA ILE A 273 46.92 22.75 -1.99
C ILE A 273 46.28 24.16 -1.80
N SER A 274 46.92 25.20 -1.24
CA SER A 274 48.27 25.42 -0.67
C SER A 274 48.24 26.50 0.43
N PRO A 275 49.29 26.65 1.28
CA PRO A 275 49.35 27.67 2.31
C PRO A 275 50.00 28.99 1.83
N LEU A 276 49.48 30.16 2.24
CA LEU A 276 50.27 31.32 2.68
C LEU A 276 49.44 32.52 3.16
N THR A 277 50.04 33.25 4.10
CA THR A 277 49.72 34.62 4.56
C THR A 277 48.45 34.88 5.39
N THR A 278 48.72 35.49 6.55
CA THR A 278 47.81 35.99 7.58
C THR A 278 47.18 37.33 7.23
N SER A 279 45.89 37.51 7.54
CA SER A 279 45.44 38.71 8.26
C SER A 279 44.15 38.44 9.04
N SER A 280 43.93 39.24 10.08
CA SER A 280 42.85 39.08 11.06
C SER A 280 41.49 39.51 10.53
N THR A 281 40.45 38.70 10.76
CA THR A 281 39.11 39.19 11.14
C THR A 281 38.31 38.08 11.82
N HIS A 282 37.94 38.29 13.09
CA HIS A 282 37.07 37.37 13.83
C HIS A 282 35.59 37.52 13.40
N HIS A 283 35.22 36.95 12.25
CA HIS A 283 33.81 36.65 11.98
C HIS A 283 33.41 35.34 12.64
N ARG A 284 32.66 35.45 13.75
CA ARG A 284 31.96 34.32 14.37
C ARG A 284 30.96 33.77 13.35
N PRO A 285 31.10 32.53 12.86
CA PRO A 285 30.10 31.98 11.93
C PRO A 285 28.77 31.88 12.66
N GLN A 286 27.74 32.56 12.13
CA GLN A 286 26.37 32.30 12.56
C GLN A 286 26.03 30.87 12.16
N GLN A 287 26.03 29.99 13.16
CA GLN A 287 25.64 28.61 13.01
C GLN A 287 24.15 28.58 12.62
N SER A 288 23.87 28.45 11.32
CA SER A 288 22.50 28.30 10.84
C SER A 288 21.96 26.99 11.37
N THR A 289 21.18 27.08 12.45
CA THR A 289 20.49 25.94 13.04
C THR A 289 19.36 25.56 12.11
N LYS A 290 19.68 24.82 11.03
CA LYS A 290 18.69 24.12 10.22
C LYS A 290 17.76 23.38 11.20
N PRO A 291 16.45 23.62 11.19
CA PRO A 291 15.57 23.02 12.17
C PRO A 291 15.70 21.50 12.06
N LYS A 292 16.09 20.84 13.16
CA LYS A 292 16.13 19.38 13.22
C LYS A 292 14.78 18.87 12.70
N PRO A 293 14.74 17.93 11.74
CA PRO A 293 13.48 17.42 11.22
C PRO A 293 12.70 16.88 12.42
N LYS A 294 11.57 17.52 12.74
CA LYS A 294 10.68 17.05 13.79
C LYS A 294 10.33 15.62 13.44
N SER A 295 10.61 14.69 14.34
CA SER A 295 10.21 13.30 14.21
C SER A 295 8.69 13.25 14.13
N LYS A 296 8.15 13.31 12.91
CA LYS A 296 6.73 13.09 12.65
C LYS A 296 6.41 11.72 13.24
N GLY A 297 5.35 11.64 14.04
CA GLY A 297 4.94 10.36 14.62
C GLY A 297 4.74 9.33 13.51
N LEU A 298 5.07 8.06 13.79
CA LEU A 298 5.05 6.96 12.82
C LEU A 298 3.70 6.77 12.10
N ILE A 299 2.61 7.36 12.64
CA ILE A 299 1.29 7.40 12.04
C ILE A 299 0.80 8.85 12.05
N SER A 300 0.54 9.42 10.87
CA SER A 300 -0.06 10.75 10.72
C SER A 300 -1.53 10.62 10.34
N PHE A 301 -2.44 10.85 11.28
CA PHE A 301 -3.89 10.85 11.02
C PHE A 301 -4.36 12.02 10.14
N SER A 302 -3.47 12.96 9.78
CA SER A 302 -3.79 14.11 8.91
C SER A 302 -4.30 13.73 7.51
N ALA A 303 -4.08 12.50 7.05
CA ALA A 303 -4.65 12.02 5.79
C ALA A 303 -6.19 11.94 5.84
N PHE A 304 -6.75 11.51 6.98
CA PHE A 304 -8.20 11.37 7.21
C PHE A 304 -8.94 12.72 7.32
N THR A 305 -8.21 13.83 7.40
CA THR A 305 -8.81 15.18 7.31
C THR A 305 -9.38 15.45 5.92
N SER A 306 -8.92 14.75 4.88
CA SER A 306 -9.47 14.86 3.53
C SER A 306 -10.67 13.92 3.32
N LEU A 307 -11.83 14.49 3.02
CA LEU A 307 -13.08 13.74 2.82
C LEU A 307 -12.97 12.65 1.73
N PRO A 308 -12.33 12.88 0.55
CA PRO A 308 -12.20 11.85 -0.47
C PRO A 308 -11.41 10.62 0.01
N PHE A 309 -10.30 10.83 0.73
CA PHE A 309 -9.48 9.74 1.29
C PHE A 309 -10.26 8.93 2.33
N THR A 310 -10.99 9.62 3.21
CA THR A 310 -11.81 8.96 4.24
C THR A 310 -12.97 8.16 3.63
N LEU A 311 -13.66 8.68 2.61
CA LEU A 311 -14.72 7.94 1.90
C LEU A 311 -14.18 6.72 1.14
N ILE A 312 -13.03 6.85 0.49
CA ILE A 312 -12.37 5.71 -0.18
C ILE A 312 -11.96 4.65 0.86
N THR A 313 -11.39 5.06 2.00
CA THR A 313 -10.96 4.12 3.05
C THR A 313 -12.14 3.38 3.69
N ILE A 314 -13.25 4.07 3.98
CA ILE A 314 -14.49 3.44 4.48
C ILE A 314 -15.05 2.46 3.44
N SER A 315 -15.04 2.84 2.16
CA SER A 315 -15.51 1.97 1.07
C SER A 315 -14.67 0.70 0.94
N LEU A 316 -13.33 0.82 0.94
CA LEU A 316 -12.42 -0.32 0.89
C LEU A 316 -12.59 -1.25 2.11
N PHE A 317 -12.75 -0.68 3.31
CA PHE A 317 -13.03 -1.47 4.52
C PHE A 317 -14.35 -2.26 4.43
N ALA A 318 -15.43 -1.61 3.97
CA ALA A 318 -16.72 -2.27 3.79
C ALA A 318 -16.68 -3.36 2.70
N LEU A 319 -15.92 -3.13 1.63
CA LEU A 319 -15.72 -4.09 0.56
C LEU A 319 -14.92 -5.32 1.02
N GLU A 320 -13.86 -5.14 1.81
CA GLU A 320 -13.09 -6.28 2.34
C GLU A 320 -13.91 -7.11 3.34
N PHE A 321 -14.79 -6.49 4.13
CA PHE A 321 -15.75 -7.23 4.95
C PHE A 321 -16.65 -8.15 4.11
N ILE A 322 -17.12 -7.67 2.95
CA ILE A 322 -17.92 -8.48 2.01
C ILE A 322 -17.06 -9.59 1.40
N ILE A 323 -15.82 -9.30 0.99
CA ILE A 323 -14.91 -10.26 0.37
C ILE A 323 -14.62 -11.44 1.30
N PHE A 324 -14.14 -11.17 2.53
CA PHE A 324 -13.84 -12.24 3.48
C PHE A 324 -15.11 -12.97 3.95
N GLY A 325 -16.22 -12.25 4.17
CA GLY A 325 -17.50 -12.81 4.58
C GLY A 325 -18.10 -13.76 3.54
N ALA A 326 -18.25 -13.31 2.30
CA ALA A 326 -18.82 -14.12 1.21
C ALA A 326 -17.93 -15.32 0.86
N THR A 327 -16.59 -15.14 0.86
CA THR A 327 -15.63 -16.24 0.66
C THR A 327 -15.79 -17.33 1.71
N GLY A 328 -15.95 -16.95 2.98
CA GLY A 328 -16.11 -17.91 4.09
C GLY A 328 -17.46 -18.63 4.10
N ILE A 329 -18.53 -17.99 3.62
CA ILE A 329 -19.89 -18.55 3.62
C ILE A 329 -20.15 -19.46 2.39
N LEU A 330 -19.50 -19.22 1.25
CA LEU A 330 -19.74 -19.96 0.00
C LEU A 330 -19.65 -21.50 0.12
N PRO A 331 -18.66 -22.11 0.81
CA PRO A 331 -18.61 -23.56 1.00
C PRO A 331 -19.78 -24.07 1.86
N THR A 332 -20.08 -23.37 2.95
CA THR A 332 -21.17 -23.69 3.89
C THR A 332 -22.52 -23.62 3.20
N TYR A 333 -22.73 -22.61 2.36
CA TYR A 333 -23.92 -22.47 1.52
C TYR A 333 -24.08 -23.64 0.55
N ALA A 334 -23.00 -24.06 -0.13
CA ALA A 334 -23.04 -25.22 -1.02
C ALA A 334 -23.42 -26.52 -0.28
N THR A 335 -22.89 -26.75 0.93
CA THR A 335 -23.30 -27.90 1.76
C THR A 335 -24.73 -27.79 2.29
N TYR A 336 -25.20 -26.58 2.63
CA TYR A 336 -26.57 -26.35 3.12
C TYR A 336 -27.61 -26.55 2.01
N ALA A 337 -27.28 -26.21 0.75
CA ALA A 337 -28.09 -26.52 -0.43
C ALA A 337 -28.13 -28.03 -0.78
N GLY A 338 -27.47 -28.89 0.00
CA GLY A 338 -27.46 -30.35 -0.21
C GLY A 338 -26.47 -30.82 -1.28
N PHE A 339 -25.57 -29.96 -1.78
CA PHE A 339 -24.57 -30.38 -2.75
C PHE A 339 -23.44 -31.21 -2.08
N PRO A 340 -22.77 -32.10 -2.84
CA PRO A 340 -21.71 -32.95 -2.31
C PRO A 340 -20.57 -32.14 -1.65
N THR A 341 -20.03 -32.63 -0.54
CA THR A 341 -19.08 -31.88 0.32
C THR A 341 -17.75 -31.50 -0.34
N ASN A 342 -17.38 -32.16 -1.44
CA ASN A 342 -16.24 -31.77 -2.29
C ASN A 342 -16.48 -30.47 -3.08
N SER A 343 -17.74 -30.05 -3.28
CA SER A 343 -18.13 -28.88 -4.08
C SER A 343 -17.62 -27.57 -3.49
N GLY A 344 -17.65 -27.41 -2.16
CA GLY A 344 -17.14 -26.22 -1.47
C GLY A 344 -15.66 -25.96 -1.75
N PHE A 345 -14.84 -27.02 -1.80
CA PHE A 345 -13.43 -26.91 -2.18
C PHE A 345 -13.23 -26.59 -3.66
N ASN A 346 -14.06 -27.18 -4.54
CA ASN A 346 -14.00 -26.90 -5.97
C ASN A 346 -14.36 -25.44 -6.28
N LEU A 347 -15.35 -24.87 -5.57
CA LEU A 347 -15.70 -23.45 -5.65
C LEU A 347 -14.51 -22.55 -5.30
N ILE A 348 -13.90 -22.74 -4.12
CA ILE A 348 -12.71 -21.96 -3.73
C ILE A 348 -11.57 -22.11 -4.76
N ALA A 349 -11.34 -23.31 -5.31
CA ALA A 349 -10.31 -23.54 -6.31
C ALA A 349 -10.60 -22.82 -7.64
N ILE A 350 -11.84 -22.86 -8.14
CA ILE A 350 -12.28 -22.15 -9.35
C ILE A 350 -12.15 -20.64 -9.16
N MET A 351 -12.62 -20.13 -8.01
CA MET A 351 -12.55 -18.73 -7.63
C MET A 351 -11.10 -18.22 -7.57
N ASN A 352 -10.22 -18.91 -6.84
CA ASN A 352 -8.81 -18.54 -6.77
C ASN A 352 -8.13 -18.63 -8.15
N GLY A 353 -8.45 -19.64 -8.97
CA GLY A 353 -7.95 -19.77 -10.34
C GLY A 353 -8.36 -18.62 -11.26
N ALA A 354 -9.66 -18.28 -11.30
CA ALA A 354 -10.18 -17.14 -12.06
C ALA A 354 -9.62 -15.80 -11.58
N SER A 355 -9.33 -15.69 -10.28
CA SER A 355 -8.80 -14.47 -9.67
C SER A 355 -7.41 -14.05 -10.19
N PHE A 356 -6.62 -14.97 -10.78
CA PHE A 356 -5.36 -14.60 -11.43
C PHE A 356 -5.57 -13.61 -12.59
N PHE A 357 -6.57 -13.88 -13.43
CA PHE A 357 -6.92 -13.04 -14.57
C PHE A 357 -7.56 -11.72 -14.13
N GLY A 358 -8.42 -11.74 -13.09
CA GLY A 358 -9.01 -10.52 -12.52
C GLY A 358 -8.08 -9.65 -11.68
N ARG A 359 -6.87 -10.11 -11.36
CA ARG A 359 -5.79 -9.24 -10.87
C ARG A 359 -5.10 -8.52 -12.02
N SER A 360 -4.74 -9.28 -13.05
CA SER A 360 -3.90 -8.79 -14.15
C SER A 360 -4.66 -7.92 -15.16
N LEU A 361 -5.87 -8.33 -15.58
CA LEU A 361 -6.62 -7.65 -16.64
C LEU A 361 -7.22 -6.31 -16.20
N PRO A 362 -7.86 -6.17 -15.01
CA PRO A 362 -8.40 -4.89 -14.59
C PRO A 362 -7.29 -3.96 -14.05
N GLY A 363 -6.14 -4.50 -13.61
CA GLY A 363 -4.92 -3.71 -13.37
C GLY A 363 -4.42 -3.05 -14.66
N LEU A 364 -4.30 -3.82 -15.74
CA LEU A 364 -3.99 -3.29 -17.08
C LEU A 364 -5.03 -2.26 -17.54
N ALA A 365 -6.32 -2.56 -17.39
CA ALA A 365 -7.39 -1.63 -17.75
C ALA A 365 -7.34 -0.34 -16.90
N GLY A 366 -6.96 -0.43 -15.63
CA GLY A 366 -6.83 0.72 -14.71
C GLY A 366 -5.72 1.69 -15.12
N ASP A 367 -4.61 1.15 -15.64
CA ASP A 367 -3.49 1.94 -16.22
C ASP A 367 -3.92 2.72 -17.49
N TYR A 368 -4.99 2.32 -18.19
CA TYR A 368 -5.49 3.00 -19.41
C TYR A 368 -6.76 3.85 -19.20
N PHE A 369 -7.77 3.31 -18.50
CA PHE A 369 -9.10 3.92 -18.35
C PHE A 369 -9.32 4.61 -17.00
N GLY A 370 -8.32 4.55 -16.10
CA GLY A 370 -8.38 5.05 -14.74
C GLY A 370 -8.92 4.02 -13.75
N HIS A 371 -8.15 3.78 -12.69
CA HIS A 371 -8.42 2.79 -11.65
C HIS A 371 -9.83 2.88 -11.05
N PHE A 372 -10.32 4.09 -10.76
CA PHE A 372 -11.67 4.30 -10.20
C PHE A 372 -12.80 3.84 -11.13
N ASN A 373 -12.67 4.09 -12.44
CA ASN A 373 -13.68 3.70 -13.44
C ASN A 373 -13.75 2.18 -13.58
N VAL A 374 -12.59 1.52 -13.59
CA VAL A 374 -12.50 0.06 -13.65
C VAL A 374 -13.03 -0.59 -12.38
N LEU A 375 -12.71 -0.04 -11.20
CA LEU A 375 -13.24 -0.49 -9.91
C LEU A 375 -14.78 -0.42 -9.89
N LEU A 376 -15.36 0.70 -10.32
CA LEU A 376 -16.81 0.87 -10.40
C LEU A 376 -17.47 -0.15 -11.35
N LEU A 377 -16.88 -0.37 -12.52
CA LEU A 377 -17.36 -1.34 -13.51
C LEU A 377 -17.32 -2.77 -12.96
N MET A 378 -16.25 -3.15 -12.25
CA MET A 378 -16.14 -4.45 -11.58
C MET A 378 -17.18 -4.62 -10.47
N ILE A 379 -17.44 -3.58 -9.65
CA ILE A 379 -18.50 -3.62 -8.62
C ILE A 379 -19.89 -3.82 -9.26
N VAL A 380 -20.22 -3.08 -10.32
CA VAL A 380 -21.50 -3.24 -11.02
C VAL A 380 -21.64 -4.65 -11.62
N PHE A 381 -20.58 -5.17 -12.25
CA PHE A 381 -20.55 -6.53 -12.77
C PHE A 381 -20.75 -7.59 -11.67
N THR A 382 -20.19 -7.36 -10.47
CA THR A 382 -20.40 -8.20 -9.27
C THR A 382 -21.86 -8.26 -8.88
N LEU A 383 -22.51 -7.09 -8.78
CA LEU A 383 -23.90 -7.00 -8.33
C LEU A 383 -24.84 -7.68 -9.34
N ILE A 384 -24.57 -7.50 -10.64
CA ILE A 384 -25.31 -8.18 -11.71
C ILE A 384 -25.13 -9.70 -11.61
N SER A 385 -23.90 -10.21 -11.42
CA SER A 385 -23.67 -11.67 -11.31
C SER A 385 -24.32 -12.27 -10.06
N MET A 386 -24.36 -11.53 -8.95
CA MET A 386 -25.03 -11.95 -7.72
C MET A 386 -26.55 -12.09 -7.91
N VAL A 387 -27.18 -11.09 -8.53
CA VAL A 387 -28.64 -11.06 -8.79
C VAL A 387 -29.05 -12.01 -9.90
N ALA A 388 -28.25 -12.15 -10.97
CA ALA A 388 -28.59 -12.97 -12.14
C ALA A 388 -28.23 -14.44 -11.99
N VAL A 389 -27.23 -14.80 -11.16
CA VAL A 389 -26.72 -16.18 -11.04
C VAL A 389 -26.91 -16.74 -9.63
N TRP A 390 -26.37 -16.09 -8.58
CA TRP A 390 -26.42 -16.68 -7.23
C TRP A 390 -27.85 -16.76 -6.71
N ILE A 391 -28.55 -15.62 -6.61
CA ILE A 391 -29.87 -15.56 -5.97
C ILE A 391 -30.89 -16.53 -6.62
N PRO A 392 -31.06 -16.58 -7.97
CA PRO A 392 -32.06 -17.46 -8.59
C PRO A 392 -31.64 -18.93 -8.70
N PHE A 393 -30.35 -19.24 -8.88
CA PHE A 393 -29.90 -20.60 -9.25
C PHE A 393 -28.89 -21.24 -8.28
N GLY A 394 -28.33 -20.48 -7.35
CA GLY A 394 -27.26 -20.95 -6.44
C GLY A 394 -27.68 -22.10 -5.52
N ALA A 395 -28.95 -22.17 -5.14
CA ALA A 395 -29.50 -23.24 -4.29
C ALA A 395 -29.97 -24.48 -5.08
N THR A 396 -30.17 -24.36 -6.40
CA THR A 396 -30.85 -25.37 -7.22
C THR A 396 -29.93 -26.01 -8.28
N ASN A 397 -28.87 -25.32 -8.70
CA ASN A 397 -27.98 -25.78 -9.75
C ASN A 397 -26.49 -25.57 -9.40
N LEU A 398 -25.78 -26.68 -9.16
CA LEU A 398 -24.36 -26.69 -8.84
C LEU A 398 -23.48 -26.05 -9.94
N ILE A 399 -23.87 -26.18 -11.22
CA ILE A 399 -23.14 -25.58 -12.35
C ILE A 399 -23.27 -24.06 -12.31
N ALA A 400 -24.45 -23.53 -11.97
CA ALA A 400 -24.64 -22.08 -11.81
C ALA A 400 -23.77 -21.53 -10.67
N LEU A 401 -23.61 -22.29 -9.57
CA LEU A 401 -22.73 -21.93 -8.46
C LEU A 401 -21.24 -21.94 -8.87
N TYR A 402 -20.80 -22.89 -9.70
CA TYR A 402 -19.45 -22.89 -10.28
C TYR A 402 -19.23 -21.73 -11.26
N ILE A 403 -20.22 -21.40 -12.10
CA ILE A 403 -20.16 -20.23 -13.00
C ILE A 403 -20.07 -18.94 -12.19
N PHE A 404 -20.91 -18.77 -11.16
CA PHE A 404 -20.81 -17.61 -10.25
C PHE A 404 -19.39 -17.53 -9.65
N SER A 405 -18.87 -18.64 -9.14
CA SER A 405 -17.55 -18.69 -8.52
C SER A 405 -16.41 -18.26 -9.47
N ALA A 406 -16.51 -18.61 -10.76
CA ALA A 406 -15.60 -18.15 -11.80
C ALA A 406 -15.78 -16.66 -12.15
N LEU A 407 -17.02 -16.15 -12.12
CA LEU A 407 -17.33 -14.73 -12.36
C LEU A 407 -16.97 -13.82 -11.17
N TRP A 408 -16.98 -14.36 -9.95
CA TRP A 408 -16.75 -13.62 -8.71
C TRP A 408 -15.27 -13.53 -8.34
N GLY A 409 -14.48 -14.59 -8.58
CA GLY A 409 -13.03 -14.62 -8.36
C GLY A 409 -12.27 -13.40 -8.90
N PRO A 410 -12.59 -12.86 -10.09
CA PRO A 410 -11.95 -11.67 -10.63
C PRO A 410 -12.09 -10.38 -9.81
N ILE A 411 -13.15 -10.22 -9.02
CA ILE A 411 -13.48 -8.96 -8.31
C ILE A 411 -12.66 -8.79 -7.02
N ILE A 412 -12.41 -9.92 -6.34
CA ILE A 412 -11.88 -10.02 -4.97
C ILE A 412 -10.57 -9.22 -4.74
N ILE A 413 -9.79 -8.85 -5.78
CA ILE A 413 -8.40 -8.37 -5.61
C ILE A 413 -8.06 -7.10 -6.41
N ASN A 414 -8.92 -6.57 -7.30
CA ASN A 414 -8.59 -5.26 -7.90
C ASN A 414 -8.60 -4.11 -6.87
N MET A 415 -9.18 -4.35 -5.67
CA MET A 415 -9.17 -3.44 -4.52
C MET A 415 -7.84 -3.40 -3.74
N ASN A 416 -6.91 -4.30 -4.03
CA ASN A 416 -5.59 -4.38 -3.38
C ASN A 416 -4.43 -3.93 -4.31
N VAL A 417 -4.74 -3.37 -5.49
CA VAL A 417 -3.78 -3.01 -6.56
C VAL A 417 -3.43 -1.52 -6.55
#